data_AF-A0A0F8Z6T2-F1
#
_entry.id   AF-A0A0F8Z6T2-F1
#
_cell.length_a   1.000
_cell.length_b   1.000
_cell.length_c   1.000
_cell.angle_alpha   90.00
_cell.angle_beta   90.00
_cell.angle_gamma   90.00
#
_symmetry.space_group_name_H-M   'P 1'
#
loop_
_entity.id
_entity.type
_entity.pdbx_description
1 polymer ?
#
loop_
_entity_poly.entity_id
_entity_poly.type
_entity_poly.pdbx_seq_one_letter_code
_entity_poly.pdbx_strand_id
1 'polypeptide(L)'
;MVNSLQGDGKAIFTVFIGAIIAIVFLASIADSIFTQSTTFTNANETVTALAVNTSLTLVGRELADVPAATTWNATNGTDATNQQDNGITLSTATVDGVRTVVLTLNDTASDFVGDTINVSYIYEPEGYLERAVDRNIVSLITLFGALGALVFVIVVFIMNGSLGRLMGRGKK
;
A
#
# COMPACT_ATOMS: atom_id res chain seq x y z
N MET A 1 -43.07 -0.30 28.48
CA MET A 1 -41.65 0.08 28.29
C MET A 1 -40.70 -1.11 28.23
N VAL A 2 -40.91 -2.19 29.00
CA VAL A 2 -40.02 -3.38 29.02
C VAL A 2 -39.89 -4.10 27.65
N ASN A 3 -40.96 -4.15 26.85
CA ASN A 3 -40.93 -4.81 25.53
C ASN A 3 -40.23 -4.02 24.41
N SER A 4 -39.90 -2.73 24.58
CA SER A 4 -39.05 -2.00 23.62
C SER A 4 -37.57 -2.20 23.93
N LEU A 5 -37.20 -2.19 25.21
CA LEU A 5 -35.84 -2.51 25.68
C LEU A 5 -35.37 -3.92 25.26
N GLN A 6 -36.27 -4.91 25.22
CA GLN A 6 -35.94 -6.26 24.72
C GLN A 6 -35.71 -6.35 23.20
N GLY A 7 -36.37 -5.48 22.42
CA GLY A 7 -36.17 -5.42 20.95
C GLY A 7 -34.88 -4.69 20.59
N ASP A 8 -34.69 -3.52 21.20
CA ASP A 8 -33.48 -2.71 21.02
C ASP A 8 -32.23 -3.45 21.50
N GLY A 9 -32.30 -4.16 22.64
CA GLY A 9 -31.18 -4.97 23.12
C GLY A 9 -30.76 -6.08 22.15
N LYS A 10 -31.72 -6.76 21.51
CA LYS A 10 -31.43 -7.78 20.47
C LYS A 10 -30.83 -7.15 19.21
N ALA A 11 -31.37 -6.01 18.77
CA ALA A 11 -30.87 -5.31 17.60
C ALA A 11 -29.43 -4.83 17.83
N ILE A 12 -29.14 -4.20 18.97
CA ILE A 12 -27.81 -3.73 19.35
C ILE A 12 -26.82 -4.91 19.40
N PHE A 13 -27.19 -6.03 20.04
CA PHE A 13 -26.31 -7.20 20.13
C PHE A 13 -26.02 -7.82 18.76
N THR A 14 -27.02 -7.89 17.88
CA THR A 14 -26.88 -8.42 16.52
C THR A 14 -26.01 -7.52 15.66
N VAL A 15 -26.19 -6.19 15.76
CA VAL A 15 -25.34 -5.20 15.10
C VAL A 15 -23.91 -5.30 15.61
N PHE A 16 -23.71 -5.45 16.92
CA PHE A 16 -22.38 -5.48 17.51
C PHE A 16 -21.56 -6.68 16.99
N ILE A 17 -22.15 -7.88 16.99
CA ILE A 17 -21.48 -9.08 16.46
C ILE A 17 -21.27 -8.97 14.94
N GLY A 18 -22.32 -8.60 14.20
CA GLY A 18 -22.25 -8.50 12.74
C GLY A 18 -21.26 -7.43 12.26
N ALA A 19 -21.20 -6.29 12.95
CA ALA A 19 -20.26 -5.21 12.64
C ALA A 19 -18.82 -5.61 12.97
N ILE A 20 -18.55 -6.29 14.09
CA ILE A 20 -17.20 -6.78 14.40
C ILE A 20 -16.72 -7.73 13.31
N ILE A 21 -17.55 -8.70 12.92
CA ILE A 21 -17.20 -9.66 11.87
C ILE A 21 -16.92 -8.92 10.55
N ALA A 22 -17.84 -8.03 10.14
CA ALA A 22 -17.68 -7.26 8.91
C ALA A 22 -16.42 -6.39 8.92
N ILE A 23 -16.12 -5.69 10.03
CA ILE A 23 -14.94 -4.83 10.15
C ILE A 23 -13.66 -5.67 10.11
N VAL A 24 -13.59 -6.81 10.79
CA VAL A 24 -12.39 -7.66 10.80
C VAL A 24 -12.07 -8.17 9.39
N PHE A 25 -13.08 -8.64 8.64
CA PHE A 25 -12.88 -9.08 7.27
C PHE A 25 -12.54 -7.91 6.33
N LEU A 26 -13.26 -6.80 6.44
CA LEU A 26 -13.05 -5.64 5.57
C LEU A 26 -11.70 -4.97 5.83
N ALA A 27 -11.25 -4.90 7.08
CA ALA A 27 -9.95 -4.34 7.46
C ALA A 27 -8.81 -5.18 6.86
N SER A 28 -8.86 -6.51 7.01
CA SER A 28 -7.83 -7.38 6.42
C SER A 28 -7.78 -7.27 4.89
N ILE A 29 -8.94 -7.15 4.23
CA ILE A 29 -9.01 -6.93 2.78
C ILE A 29 -8.45 -5.54 2.44
N ALA A 30 -8.88 -4.49 3.14
CA ALA A 30 -8.42 -3.12 2.89
C ALA A 30 -6.91 -2.97 3.05
N ASP A 31 -6.32 -3.57 4.09
CA ASP A 31 -4.87 -3.55 4.32
C ASP A 31 -4.12 -4.26 3.18
N SER A 32 -4.58 -5.45 2.79
CA SER A 32 -4.00 -6.19 1.67
C SER A 32 -4.02 -5.37 0.38
N ILE A 33 -5.08 -4.60 0.16
CA ILE A 33 -5.25 -3.77 -1.03
C ILE A 33 -4.34 -2.56 -0.98
N PHE A 34 -4.26 -1.90 0.17
CA PHE A 34 -3.40 -0.75 0.36
C PHE A 34 -1.94 -1.14 0.11
N THR A 35 -1.47 -2.24 0.71
CA THR A 35 -0.11 -2.75 0.47
C THR A 35 0.15 -3.12 -0.99
N GLN A 36 -0.86 -3.62 -1.72
CA GLN A 36 -0.70 -4.02 -3.12
C GLN A 36 -0.98 -2.90 -4.14
N SER A 37 -1.37 -1.70 -3.71
CA SER A 37 -1.73 -0.60 -4.63
C SER A 37 -0.95 0.68 -4.40
N THR A 38 -0.10 0.70 -3.36
CA THR A 38 0.74 1.85 -3.01
C THR A 38 2.20 1.57 -3.31
N THR A 39 2.89 2.61 -3.77
CA THR A 39 4.34 2.59 -3.91
C THR A 39 4.99 2.98 -2.58
N PHE A 40 6.22 2.53 -2.38
CA PHE A 40 7.00 2.84 -1.18
C PHE A 40 8.20 3.69 -1.56
N THR A 41 8.52 4.67 -0.71
CA THR A 41 9.75 5.45 -0.85
C THR A 41 10.80 4.87 0.09
N ASN A 42 11.91 4.39 -0.48
CA ASN A 42 13.12 4.19 0.28
C ASN A 42 13.90 5.52 0.30
N ALA A 43 14.24 6.00 1.49
CA ALA A 43 14.93 7.27 1.66
C ALA A 43 16.27 7.02 2.34
N ASN A 44 17.37 7.41 1.68
CA ASN A 44 18.74 7.28 2.16
C ASN A 44 19.13 5.82 2.52
N GLU A 45 18.82 4.87 1.65
CA GLU A 45 19.37 3.52 1.75
C GLU A 45 20.89 3.59 1.56
N THR A 46 21.63 3.12 2.57
CA THR A 46 23.10 3.07 2.51
C THR A 46 23.54 1.76 1.88
N VAL A 47 24.26 1.85 0.76
CA VAL A 47 24.81 0.70 0.06
C VAL A 47 26.28 0.91 -0.26
N THR A 48 27.07 -0.16 -0.25
CA THR A 48 28.46 -0.11 -0.70
C THR A 48 28.51 -0.22 -2.21
N ALA A 49 29.19 0.73 -2.85
CA ALA A 49 29.43 0.72 -4.29
C ALA A 49 30.20 -0.55 -4.68
N LEU A 50 29.59 -1.36 -5.55
CA LEU A 50 30.24 -2.55 -6.10
C LEU A 50 31.24 -2.18 -7.20
N ALA A 51 31.94 -3.20 -7.70
CA ALA A 51 32.80 -3.04 -8.87
C ALA A 51 32.01 -2.51 -10.07
N VAL A 52 32.73 -1.80 -10.94
CA VAL A 52 32.20 -1.30 -12.19
C VAL A 52 31.56 -2.41 -13.03
N ASN A 53 30.46 -2.10 -13.71
CA ASN A 53 29.65 -3.01 -14.53
C ASN A 53 29.07 -4.20 -13.75
N THR A 54 28.94 -4.07 -12.44
CA THR A 54 28.19 -5.00 -11.61
C THR A 54 26.91 -4.34 -11.10
N SER A 55 25.91 -5.17 -10.86
CA SER A 55 24.60 -4.73 -10.38
C SER A 55 24.39 -5.21 -8.95
N LEU A 56 23.98 -4.30 -8.07
CA LEU A 56 23.49 -4.61 -6.74
C LEU A 56 21.97 -4.69 -6.77
N THR A 57 21.40 -5.75 -6.20
CA THR A 57 19.95 -5.86 -6.02
C THR A 57 19.53 -5.04 -4.80
N LEU A 58 18.55 -4.16 -4.98
CA LEU A 58 17.95 -3.35 -3.92
C LEU A 58 16.55 -3.88 -3.57
N VAL A 59 15.99 -3.38 -2.47
CA VAL A 59 14.62 -3.70 -2.06
C VAL A 59 13.62 -3.19 -3.09
N GLY A 60 12.61 -4.00 -3.41
CA GLY A 60 11.52 -3.62 -4.29
C GLY A 60 11.54 -4.34 -5.63
N ARG A 61 10.35 -4.51 -6.20
CA ARG A 61 10.15 -5.27 -7.43
C ARG A 61 10.43 -4.44 -8.68
N GLU A 62 9.98 -3.19 -8.67
CA GLU A 62 10.07 -2.31 -9.82
C GLU A 62 10.21 -0.86 -9.37
N LEU A 63 10.99 -0.07 -10.11
CA LEU A 63 11.03 1.37 -9.92
C LEU A 63 9.72 2.01 -10.39
N ALA A 64 9.05 2.71 -9.48
CA ALA A 64 7.79 3.38 -9.80
C ALA A 64 7.99 4.73 -10.51
N ASP A 65 9.20 5.30 -10.42
CA ASP A 65 9.56 6.54 -11.11
C ASP A 65 11.00 6.44 -11.64
N VAL A 66 11.21 6.95 -12.86
CA VAL A 66 12.52 6.98 -13.53
C VAL A 66 12.71 8.38 -14.13
N PRO A 67 13.77 9.12 -13.78
CA PRO A 67 14.88 8.71 -12.90
C PRO A 67 14.48 8.75 -11.42
N ALA A 68 14.73 7.66 -10.69
CA ALA A 68 14.63 7.68 -9.24
C ALA A 68 15.63 8.68 -8.66
N ALA A 69 15.21 9.50 -7.71
CA ALA A 69 16.02 10.57 -7.13
C ALA A 69 17.18 10.02 -6.30
N THR A 70 18.34 9.79 -6.93
CA THR A 70 19.59 9.43 -6.23
C THR A 70 20.10 10.62 -5.41
N THR A 71 19.65 10.77 -4.17
CA THR A 71 20.23 11.74 -3.24
C THR A 71 21.50 11.15 -2.63
N TRP A 72 22.66 11.53 -3.16
CA TRP A 72 23.97 11.13 -2.67
C TRP A 72 24.43 11.96 -1.47
N ASN A 73 24.96 11.30 -0.43
CA ASN A 73 25.81 11.93 0.58
C ASN A 73 27.02 11.02 0.78
N ALA A 74 28.04 11.14 -0.08
CA ALA A 74 29.39 10.72 0.32
C ALA A 74 29.81 11.62 1.46
N THR A 75 30.60 11.06 2.36
CA THR A 75 31.38 11.78 3.37
C THR A 75 32.18 12.98 2.81
N ASN A 76 32.32 13.09 1.47
CA ASN A 76 32.99 14.17 0.73
C ASN A 76 32.06 15.03 -0.16
N GLY A 77 30.88 15.42 0.33
CA GLY A 77 30.15 16.67 0.00
C GLY A 77 30.22 17.24 -1.43
N THR A 78 29.55 16.63 -2.41
CA THR A 78 29.18 17.31 -3.66
C THR A 78 27.73 17.01 -4.06
N ASP A 79 27.07 18.03 -4.61
CA ASP A 79 25.62 18.16 -4.80
C ASP A 79 24.91 16.97 -5.47
N ALA A 80 23.71 16.70 -4.96
CA ALA A 80 23.02 15.42 -5.02
C ALA A 80 21.76 15.43 -5.92
N THR A 81 21.83 16.00 -7.13
CA THR A 81 20.60 16.22 -7.93
C THR A 81 20.54 15.59 -9.32
N ASN A 82 21.60 14.97 -9.86
CA ASN A 82 21.49 14.10 -11.05
C ASN A 82 22.81 13.38 -11.36
N GLN A 83 23.02 12.18 -10.82
CA GLN A 83 24.24 11.39 -11.04
C GLN A 83 24.05 10.18 -11.97
N GLN A 84 22.94 10.08 -12.70
CA GLN A 84 22.88 9.19 -13.88
C GLN A 84 24.02 9.51 -14.87
N ASP A 85 24.44 10.77 -14.95
CA ASP A 85 25.56 11.24 -15.78
C ASP A 85 26.94 10.83 -15.23
N ASN A 86 27.04 10.55 -13.92
CA ASN A 86 28.26 10.06 -13.27
C ASN A 86 28.34 8.53 -13.23
N GLY A 87 27.46 7.85 -13.97
CA GLY A 87 27.55 6.42 -14.17
C GLY A 87 26.89 5.56 -13.11
N ILE A 88 26.20 6.16 -12.14
CA ILE A 88 25.41 5.46 -11.14
C ILE A 88 23.95 5.45 -11.60
N THR A 89 23.44 4.27 -11.93
CA THR A 89 22.10 4.13 -12.51
C THR A 89 21.24 3.19 -11.68
N LEU A 90 20.01 3.64 -11.39
CA LEU A 90 18.95 2.74 -10.92
C LEU A 90 18.11 2.33 -12.11
N SER A 91 17.90 1.03 -12.23
CA SER A 91 17.00 0.46 -13.23
C SER A 91 16.24 -0.73 -12.65
N THR A 92 15.19 -1.15 -13.35
CA THR A 92 14.50 -2.40 -13.05
C THR A 92 15.12 -3.49 -13.93
N ALA A 93 15.62 -4.57 -13.31
CA ALA A 93 16.16 -5.72 -14.02
C ALA A 93 15.47 -7.01 -13.56
N THR A 94 15.61 -8.08 -14.34
CA THR A 94 15.16 -9.42 -13.92
C THR A 94 16.35 -10.19 -13.38
N VAL A 95 16.33 -10.48 -12.09
CA VAL A 95 17.34 -11.30 -11.39
C VAL A 95 16.66 -12.57 -10.95
N ASP A 96 17.19 -13.73 -11.35
CA ASP A 96 16.63 -15.05 -11.03
C ASP A 96 15.13 -15.23 -11.38
N GLY A 97 14.69 -14.57 -12.46
CA GLY A 97 13.31 -14.64 -12.95
C GLY A 97 12.32 -13.71 -12.22
N VAL A 98 12.80 -12.88 -11.28
CA VAL A 98 11.99 -11.90 -10.56
C VAL A 98 12.42 -10.49 -10.97
N ARG A 99 11.45 -9.61 -11.26
CA ARG A 99 11.73 -8.18 -11.48
C ARG A 99 12.17 -7.58 -10.15
N THR A 100 13.30 -6.88 -10.17
CA THR A 100 13.85 -6.24 -8.98
C THR A 100 14.49 -4.90 -9.33
N VAL A 101 14.53 -4.00 -8.36
CA VAL A 101 15.30 -2.77 -8.47
C VAL A 101 16.79 -3.12 -8.40
N VAL A 102 17.57 -2.61 -9.35
CA VAL A 102 19.03 -2.78 -9.37
C VAL A 102 19.75 -1.45 -9.46
N LEU A 103 20.84 -1.35 -8.71
CA LEU A 103 21.83 -0.28 -8.82
C LEU A 103 23.00 -0.78 -9.65
N THR A 104 23.34 -0.09 -10.73
CA THR A 104 24.47 -0.42 -11.61
C THR A 104 25.42 0.76 -11.70
N LEU A 105 26.71 0.50 -11.51
CA LEU A 105 27.79 1.46 -11.72
C LEU A 105 28.45 1.16 -13.07
N ASN A 106 28.63 2.17 -13.92
CA ASN A 106 29.37 2.04 -15.18
C ASN A 106 30.80 2.61 -15.05
N ASP A 107 31.58 2.56 -16.13
CA ASP A 107 32.98 3.00 -16.16
C ASP A 107 33.23 4.46 -15.73
N THR A 108 32.24 5.34 -15.79
CA THR A 108 32.39 6.72 -15.31
C THR A 108 32.23 6.85 -13.80
N ALA A 109 31.79 5.79 -13.11
CA ALA A 109 31.63 5.72 -11.66
C ALA A 109 32.81 5.01 -10.94
N SER A 110 33.95 4.80 -11.61
CA SER A 110 35.08 4.03 -11.07
C SER A 110 35.63 4.57 -9.74
N ASP A 111 35.56 5.89 -9.56
CA ASP A 111 36.10 6.59 -8.39
C ASP A 111 35.25 6.35 -7.13
N PHE A 112 34.03 5.84 -7.29
CA PHE A 112 33.12 5.54 -6.19
C PHE A 112 33.18 4.09 -5.74
N VAL A 113 33.91 3.21 -6.43
CA VAL A 113 33.96 1.78 -6.09
C VAL A 113 34.53 1.59 -4.68
N GLY A 114 33.76 0.95 -3.80
CA GLY A 114 34.08 0.77 -2.38
C GLY A 114 33.58 1.88 -1.44
N ASP A 115 33.06 2.98 -1.97
CA ASP A 115 32.46 4.04 -1.15
C ASP A 115 31.05 3.69 -0.68
N THR A 116 30.59 4.38 0.37
CA THR A 116 29.20 4.30 0.82
C THR A 116 28.35 5.29 0.05
N ILE A 117 27.37 4.75 -0.66
CA ILE A 117 26.37 5.43 -1.47
C ILE A 117 25.10 5.58 -0.63
N ASN A 118 24.47 6.76 -0.69
CA ASN A 118 23.07 6.91 -0.26
C ASN A 118 22.17 6.94 -1.49
N VAL A 119 21.13 6.10 -1.48
CA VAL A 119 20.15 6.03 -2.57
C VAL A 119 18.75 6.28 -2.02
N SER A 120 17.99 7.13 -2.71
CA SER A 120 16.56 7.27 -2.49
C SER A 120 15.82 6.90 -3.76
N TYR A 121 14.75 6.11 -3.63
CA TYR A 121 13.96 5.67 -4.79
C TYR A 121 12.55 5.29 -4.37
N ILE A 122 11.63 5.42 -5.32
CA ILE A 122 10.24 4.99 -5.15
C ILE A 122 10.10 3.67 -5.89
N TYR A 123 9.61 2.65 -5.21
CA TYR A 123 9.45 1.31 -5.77
C TYR A 123 8.05 0.75 -5.56
N GLU A 124 7.68 -0.18 -6.43
CA GLU A 124 6.55 -1.08 -6.26
C GLU A 124 6.96 -2.27 -5.40
N PRO A 125 6.25 -2.56 -4.29
CA PRO A 125 6.55 -3.71 -3.45
C PRO A 125 6.18 -5.03 -4.15
N GLU A 126 6.66 -6.14 -3.60
CA GLU A 126 6.21 -7.46 -4.05
C GLU A 126 4.70 -7.60 -3.88
N GLY A 127 4.03 -8.18 -4.87
CA GLY A 127 2.57 -8.30 -4.90
C GLY A 127 1.81 -7.04 -5.33
N TYR A 128 2.50 -5.95 -5.71
CA TYR A 128 1.83 -4.77 -6.25
C TYR A 128 1.04 -5.08 -7.54
N LEU A 129 -0.19 -4.59 -7.61
CA LEU A 129 -1.11 -4.72 -8.74
C LEU A 129 -0.69 -3.75 -9.84
N GLU A 130 0.06 -4.24 -10.83
CA GLU A 130 0.62 -3.43 -11.93
C GLU A 130 -0.47 -2.72 -12.75
N ARG A 131 -1.59 -3.40 -13.01
CA ARG A 131 -2.66 -2.86 -13.86
C ARG A 131 -3.58 -1.95 -13.06
N ALA A 132 -3.80 -0.74 -13.58
CA ALA A 132 -4.77 0.21 -13.01
C ALA A 132 -6.19 -0.36 -12.89
N VAL A 133 -6.58 -1.24 -13.81
CA VAL A 133 -7.88 -1.93 -13.79
C VAL A 133 -8.00 -2.82 -12.55
N ASP A 134 -6.95 -3.57 -12.21
CA ASP A 134 -6.97 -4.50 -11.09
C ASP A 134 -7.05 -3.72 -9.77
N ARG A 135 -6.27 -2.63 -9.64
CA ARG A 135 -6.36 -1.70 -8.49
C ARG A 135 -7.77 -1.12 -8.31
N ASN A 136 -8.41 -0.72 -9.42
CA ASN A 136 -9.75 -0.14 -9.39
C ASN A 136 -10.83 -1.16 -9.00
N ILE A 137 -10.79 -2.37 -9.55
CA ILE A 137 -11.73 -3.45 -9.22
C ILE A 137 -11.63 -3.79 -7.73
N VAL A 138 -10.39 -3.91 -7.25
CA VAL A 138 -10.10 -4.29 -5.89
C VAL A 138 -10.54 -3.20 -4.90
N SER A 139 -10.33 -1.92 -5.22
CA SER A 139 -10.89 -0.78 -4.46
C SER A 139 -12.43 -0.76 -4.44
N LEU A 140 -13.07 -1.06 -5.58
CA LEU A 140 -14.53 -1.17 -5.67
C LEU A 140 -15.10 -2.27 -4.77
N ILE A 141 -14.43 -3.41 -4.66
CA ILE A 141 -14.86 -4.52 -3.77
C ILE A 141 -14.91 -4.04 -2.32
N THR A 142 -13.87 -3.35 -1.85
CA THR A 142 -13.84 -2.79 -0.49
C THR A 142 -14.95 -1.76 -0.27
N LEU A 143 -15.20 -0.90 -1.27
CA LEU A 143 -16.27 0.10 -1.19
C LEU A 143 -17.65 -0.55 -1.09
N PHE A 144 -17.96 -1.53 -1.93
CA PHE A 144 -19.23 -2.26 -1.88
C PHE A 144 -19.36 -3.10 -0.60
N GLY A 145 -18.27 -3.67 -0.09
CA GLY A 145 -18.23 -4.36 1.20
C GLY A 145 -18.56 -3.43 2.37
N ALA A 146 -17.97 -2.24 2.40
CA ALA A 146 -18.27 -1.20 3.40
C ALA A 146 -19.74 -0.77 3.34
N LEU A 147 -20.27 -0.56 2.13
CA LEU A 147 -21.66 -0.16 1.91
C LEU A 147 -22.63 -1.27 2.35
N GLY A 148 -22.30 -2.53 2.07
CA GLY A 148 -23.06 -3.70 2.53
C GLY A 148 -23.14 -3.79 4.04
N ALA A 149 -22.03 -3.55 4.75
CA ALA A 149 -22.02 -3.50 6.22
C ALA A 149 -22.93 -2.38 6.76
N LEU A 150 -22.91 -1.20 6.13
CA LEU A 150 -23.77 -0.08 6.50
C LEU A 150 -25.26 -0.42 6.29
N VAL A 151 -25.61 -1.00 5.15
CA VAL A 151 -26.98 -1.45 4.86
C VAL A 151 -27.43 -2.51 5.88
N PHE A 152 -26.57 -3.46 6.23
CA PHE A 152 -26.85 -4.47 7.25
C PHE A 152 -27.25 -3.82 8.58
N VAL A 153 -26.48 -2.84 9.07
CA VAL A 153 -26.80 -2.13 10.31
C VAL A 153 -28.17 -1.45 10.23
N ILE A 154 -28.44 -0.73 9.13
CA ILE A 154 -29.72 -0.04 8.92
C ILE A 154 -30.88 -1.04 8.93
N VAL A 155 -30.77 -2.13 8.19
CA VAL A 155 -31.83 -3.15 8.09
C VAL A 155 -32.10 -3.78 9.46
N VAL A 156 -31.08 -4.09 10.25
CA VAL A 156 -31.26 -4.65 11.59
C VAL A 156 -31.98 -3.67 12.52
N PHE A 157 -31.65 -2.38 12.47
CA PHE A 157 -32.36 -1.37 13.27
C PHE A 157 -33.80 -1.14 12.81
N ILE A 158 -34.08 -1.24 11.51
CA ILE A 158 -35.44 -1.13 10.96
C ILE A 158 -36.26 -2.39 11.26
N MET A 159 -35.71 -3.59 11.17
CA MET A 159 -36.49 -4.83 11.36
C MET A 159 -36.65 -5.21 12.83
N ASN A 160 -35.60 -5.01 13.64
CA ASN A 160 -35.55 -5.53 15.01
C ASN A 160 -35.53 -4.43 16.07
N GLY A 161 -35.22 -3.19 15.70
CA GLY A 161 -35.11 -2.04 16.61
C GLY A 161 -36.36 -1.16 16.70
N SER A 162 -36.28 -0.17 17.58
CA SER A 162 -37.29 0.86 17.82
C SER A 162 -37.58 1.74 16.60
N LEU A 163 -36.61 1.92 15.69
CA LEU A 163 -36.77 2.63 14.42
C LEU A 163 -37.86 2.03 13.53
N GLY A 164 -37.90 0.70 13.41
CA GLY A 164 -38.98 -0.01 12.71
C GLY A 164 -40.35 0.23 13.31
N ARG A 165 -40.42 0.24 14.64
CA ARG A 165 -41.67 0.48 15.39
C ARG A 165 -42.15 1.92 15.27
N LEU A 166 -41.24 2.89 15.10
CA LEU A 166 -41.54 4.28 14.81
C LEU A 166 -42.07 4.45 13.38
N MET A 167 -41.41 3.86 12.38
CA MET A 167 -41.84 3.95 10.97
C MET A 167 -43.16 3.21 10.71
N GLY A 168 -43.41 2.09 11.38
CA GLY A 168 -44.67 1.34 11.29
C GLY A 168 -45.85 2.03 11.99
N ARG A 169 -45.59 2.95 12.93
CA ARG A 169 -46.63 3.69 13.65
C ARG A 169 -47.29 4.80 12.85
N GLY A 170 -46.66 5.28 11.78
CA GLY A 170 -47.24 6.26 10.85
C GLY A 170 -48.21 5.67 9.82
N LYS A 171 -48.41 4.34 9.80
CA LYS A 171 -49.34 3.63 8.89
C LYS A 171 -50.69 3.27 9.54
N LYS A 172 -51.09 3.95 10.62
CA LYS A 172 -52.43 3.82 11.19
C LYS A 172 -53.15 5.16 11.16
#